data_AF-A0ABD5U1H6-F1
#
_entry.id   AF-A0ABD5U1H6-F1
#
_cell.length_a   1.000
_cell.length_b   1.000
_cell.length_c   1.000
_cell.angle_alpha   90.00
_cell.angle_beta   90.00
_cell.angle_gamma   90.00
#
_symmetry.space_group_name_H-M   'P 1'
#
loop_
_entity.id
_entity.type
_entity.pdbx_description
1 polymer ?
#
loop_
_entity_poly.entity_id
_entity_poly.type
_entity_poly.pdbx_seq_one_letter_code
_entity_poly.pdbx_strand_id
1 'polypeptide(L)'
;MALPDGLVHHERPNAILGWASTGVVVLGSVESLLTNAILWGGFALFIAAVVAVPAFSTGEWTVIVPWPLPLFAAVAVLVRSVGVYPEIAGYVAIATLALVVVVELDAFTSVEMSRRFAVGFAVLTTMAIQGLWTVAQFYSDMWLGTKLLRSQTELQWDFVIVTAVGLVEGGIFERYFERFSPAGAAEQSVDARGSS
;
A
#
# COMPACT_ATOMS: atom_id res chain seq x y z
N MET A 1 -20.90 10.27 23.69
CA MET A 1 -21.66 9.99 22.46
C MET A 1 -21.18 8.65 21.95
N ALA A 2 -21.91 7.58 22.25
CA ALA A 2 -21.50 6.21 21.90
C ALA A 2 -21.77 5.98 20.41
N LEU A 3 -20.74 5.62 19.66
CA LEU A 3 -20.90 5.22 18.26
C LEU A 3 -21.72 3.90 18.23
N PRO A 4 -22.71 3.77 17.32
CA PRO A 4 -23.54 2.58 17.24
C PRO A 4 -22.69 1.34 16.93
N ASP A 5 -22.96 0.22 17.62
CA ASP A 5 -22.15 -1.00 17.65
C ASP A 5 -21.81 -1.60 16.26
N GLY A 6 -22.59 -1.27 15.23
CA GLY A 6 -22.38 -1.69 13.84
C GLY A 6 -21.19 -1.04 13.13
N LEU A 7 -20.80 0.19 13.49
CA LEU A 7 -19.61 0.86 12.92
C LEU A 7 -18.31 0.23 13.45
N VAL A 8 -18.27 -0.03 14.77
CA VAL A 8 -17.15 -0.72 15.44
C VAL A 8 -16.95 -2.14 14.90
N HIS A 9 -18.02 -2.80 14.45
CA HIS A 9 -17.98 -4.15 13.90
C HIS A 9 -17.44 -4.24 12.46
N HIS A 10 -17.43 -3.15 11.68
CA HIS A 10 -16.78 -3.12 10.36
C HIS A 10 -15.31 -2.71 10.46
N GLU A 11 -14.94 -1.92 11.47
CA GLU A 11 -13.56 -1.52 11.75
C GLU A 11 -12.68 -2.70 12.18
N ARG A 12 -13.19 -3.60 13.03
CA ARG A 12 -12.44 -4.78 13.52
C ARG A 12 -12.03 -5.78 12.44
N PRO A 13 -12.90 -6.26 11.53
CA PRO A 13 -12.50 -7.19 10.47
C PRO A 13 -11.55 -6.54 9.47
N ASN A 14 -11.71 -5.25 9.15
CA ASN A 14 -10.73 -4.49 8.37
C ASN A 14 -9.37 -4.49 9.06
N ALA A 15 -9.33 -4.17 10.35
CA ALA A 15 -8.11 -4.15 11.13
C ALA A 15 -7.45 -5.54 11.21
N ILE A 16 -8.22 -6.60 11.47
CA ILE A 16 -7.70 -7.97 11.55
C ILE A 16 -7.07 -8.39 10.21
N LEU A 17 -7.75 -8.16 9.09
CA LEU A 17 -7.23 -8.51 7.76
C LEU A 17 -6.00 -7.67 7.39
N GLY A 18 -6.03 -6.37 7.71
CA GLY A 18 -4.90 -5.46 7.52
C GLY A 18 -3.67 -5.95 8.28
N TRP A 19 -3.80 -6.16 9.60
CA TRP A 19 -2.70 -6.62 10.44
C TRP A 19 -2.22 -8.03 10.13
N ALA A 20 -3.12 -8.96 9.77
CA ALA A 20 -2.72 -10.29 9.33
C ALA A 20 -1.85 -10.21 8.08
N SER A 21 -2.24 -9.39 7.11
CA SER A 21 -1.48 -9.17 5.88
C SER A 21 -0.14 -8.47 6.16
N THR A 22 -0.13 -7.45 7.02
CA THR A 22 1.10 -6.79 7.50
C THR A 22 2.03 -7.80 8.19
N GLY A 23 1.49 -8.71 8.99
CA GLY A 23 2.24 -9.80 9.61
C GLY A 23 2.93 -10.70 8.58
N VAL A 24 2.26 -11.04 7.48
CA VAL A 24 2.85 -11.77 6.35
C VAL A 24 4.00 -10.99 5.71
N VAL A 25 3.82 -9.68 5.48
CA VAL A 25 4.88 -8.80 4.96
C VAL A 25 6.09 -8.80 5.90
N VAL A 26 5.87 -8.69 7.21
CA VAL A 26 6.95 -8.73 8.21
C VAL A 26 7.66 -10.08 8.18
N LEU A 27 6.94 -11.21 8.14
CA LEU A 27 7.55 -12.53 8.05
C LEU A 27 8.40 -12.70 6.78
N GLY A 28 7.88 -12.28 5.61
CA GLY A 28 8.64 -12.32 4.37
C GLY A 28 9.82 -11.35 4.36
N SER A 29 9.74 -10.23 5.09
CA SER A 29 10.87 -9.33 5.29
C SER A 29 12.00 -10.01 6.09
N VAL A 30 11.66 -10.71 7.17
CA VAL A 30 12.60 -11.48 7.99
C VAL A 30 13.21 -12.63 7.19
N GLU A 31 12.40 -13.40 6.47
CA GLU A 31 12.88 -14.45 5.54
C GLU A 31 13.92 -13.88 4.57
N SER A 32 13.61 -12.75 3.94
CA SER A 32 14.50 -12.11 2.96
C SER A 32 15.82 -11.66 3.57
N LEU A 33 15.81 -11.15 4.81
CA LEU A 33 17.02 -10.82 5.54
C LEU A 33 17.86 -12.07 5.86
N LEU A 34 17.21 -13.18 6.24
CA LEU A 34 17.87 -14.46 6.52
C LEU A 34 18.47 -15.10 5.26
N THR A 35 17.86 -14.90 4.09
CA THR A 35 18.38 -15.37 2.79
C THR A 35 19.33 -14.38 2.12
N ASN A 36 19.84 -13.39 2.87
CA ASN A 36 20.80 -12.38 2.41
C ASN A 36 20.28 -11.45 1.29
N ALA A 37 18.96 -11.36 1.12
CA ALA A 37 18.29 -10.39 0.25
C ALA A 37 18.03 -9.09 1.01
N ILE A 38 19.10 -8.47 1.53
CA ILE A 38 19.04 -7.38 2.52
C ILE A 38 18.20 -6.20 2.05
N LEU A 39 18.44 -5.72 0.82
CA LEU A 39 17.73 -4.57 0.26
C LEU A 39 16.22 -4.81 0.17
N TRP A 40 15.82 -6.02 -0.25
CA TRP A 40 14.42 -6.40 -0.35
C TRP A 40 13.77 -6.59 1.01
N GLY A 41 14.46 -7.26 1.95
CA GLY A 41 13.97 -7.42 3.33
C GLY A 41 13.76 -6.06 4.01
N GLY A 42 14.70 -5.14 3.86
CA GLY A 42 14.57 -3.76 4.36
C GLY A 42 13.39 -3.02 3.73
N PHE A 43 13.17 -3.17 2.42
CA PHE A 43 12.04 -2.56 1.72
C PHE A 43 10.68 -3.10 2.19
N ALA A 44 10.53 -4.42 2.28
CA ALA A 44 9.29 -5.03 2.79
C ALA A 44 9.00 -4.60 4.24
N LEU A 45 10.05 -4.52 5.08
CA LEU A 45 9.91 -4.02 6.44
C LEU A 45 9.51 -2.55 6.47
N PHE A 46 10.04 -1.73 5.57
CA PHE A 46 9.66 -0.32 5.44
C PHE A 46 8.18 -0.17 5.05
N ILE A 47 7.66 -0.99 4.13
CA ILE A 47 6.23 -1.00 3.80
C ILE A 47 5.39 -1.30 5.05
N ALA A 48 5.74 -2.35 5.80
CA ALA A 48 5.02 -2.70 7.02
C ALA A 48 5.07 -1.58 8.08
N ALA A 49 6.20 -0.88 8.17
CA ALA A 49 6.35 0.26 9.07
C ALA A 49 5.46 1.43 8.67
N VAL A 50 5.40 1.78 7.38
CA VAL A 50 4.52 2.84 6.87
C VAL A 50 3.06 2.49 7.13
N VAL A 51 2.61 1.28 6.77
CA VAL A 51 1.24 0.80 7.04
C VAL A 51 0.84 0.89 8.52
N ALA A 52 1.81 0.77 9.44
CA ALA A 52 1.57 0.84 10.87
C ALA A 52 1.58 2.28 11.43
N VAL A 53 1.98 3.29 10.66
CA VAL A 53 2.06 4.70 11.10
C VAL A 53 0.73 5.20 11.71
N PRO A 54 -0.45 4.97 11.10
CA PRO A 54 -1.73 5.39 11.66
C PRO A 54 -1.98 4.88 13.08
N ALA A 55 -1.73 3.59 13.30
CA ALA A 55 -1.96 2.94 14.58
C ALA A 55 -1.01 3.46 15.67
N PHE A 56 0.25 3.73 15.32
CA PHE A 56 1.21 4.32 16.25
C PHE A 56 0.94 5.79 16.55
N SER A 57 0.46 6.56 15.56
CA SER A 57 0.16 7.98 15.73
C SER A 57 -1.11 8.23 16.56
N THR A 58 -2.14 7.40 16.37
CA THR A 58 -3.41 7.51 17.10
C THR A 58 -3.42 6.74 18.43
N GLY A 59 -2.50 5.78 18.60
CA GLY A 59 -2.47 4.88 19.75
C GLY A 59 -3.58 3.81 19.72
N GLU A 60 -4.34 3.72 18.62
CA GLU A 60 -5.45 2.79 18.48
C GLU A 60 -5.17 1.80 17.33
N TRP A 61 -5.05 0.52 17.66
CA TRP A 61 -4.64 -0.52 16.72
C TRP A 61 -5.66 -0.79 15.60
N THR A 62 -6.93 -0.42 15.80
CA THR A 62 -7.99 -0.57 14.79
C THR A 62 -7.88 0.45 13.66
N VAL A 63 -7.13 1.54 13.87
CA VAL A 63 -6.89 2.58 12.88
C VAL A 63 -5.72 2.15 11.98
N ILE A 64 -6.06 1.53 10.86
CA ILE A 64 -5.11 1.08 9.82
C ILE A 64 -5.66 1.43 8.44
N VAL A 65 -4.77 1.56 7.45
CA VAL A 65 -5.15 1.72 6.05
C VAL A 65 -6.10 0.58 5.59
N PRO A 66 -6.92 0.81 4.56
CA PRO A 66 -7.85 -0.21 4.08
C PRO A 66 -7.15 -1.54 3.80
N TRP A 67 -7.73 -2.63 4.29
CA TRP A 67 -7.17 -3.99 4.21
C TRP A 67 -6.70 -4.44 2.79
N PRO A 68 -7.23 -3.95 1.65
CA PRO A 68 -6.68 -4.34 0.35
C PRO A 68 -5.23 -3.90 0.15
N LEU A 69 -4.79 -2.78 0.74
CA LEU A 69 -3.43 -2.29 0.55
C LEU A 69 -2.39 -3.18 1.23
N PRO A 70 -2.50 -3.51 2.54
CA PRO A 70 -1.62 -4.49 3.17
C PRO A 70 -1.70 -5.86 2.49
N LEU A 71 -2.87 -6.24 1.94
CA LEU A 71 -3.00 -7.48 1.18
C LEU A 71 -2.20 -7.45 -0.12
N PHE A 72 -2.24 -6.38 -0.91
CA PHE A 72 -1.41 -6.28 -2.12
C PHE A 72 0.08 -6.38 -1.79
N ALA A 73 0.52 -5.72 -0.71
CA ALA A 73 1.89 -5.85 -0.22
C ALA A 73 2.22 -7.30 0.17
N ALA A 74 1.33 -7.98 0.91
CA ALA A 74 1.52 -9.37 1.31
C ALA A 74 1.60 -10.31 0.10
N VAL A 75 0.71 -10.15 -0.89
CA VAL A 75 0.71 -10.91 -2.14
C VAL A 75 2.01 -10.68 -2.90
N ALA A 76 2.45 -9.44 -3.04
CA ALA A 76 3.72 -9.12 -3.69
C ALA A 76 4.90 -9.82 -3.02
N VAL A 77 5.00 -9.75 -1.69
CA VAL A 77 6.07 -10.41 -0.93
C VAL A 77 6.04 -11.92 -1.13
N LEU A 78 4.87 -12.56 -1.05
CA LEU A 78 4.72 -14.00 -1.25
C LEU A 78 5.04 -14.45 -2.67
N VAL A 79 4.51 -13.75 -3.69
CA VAL A 79 4.75 -14.07 -5.10
C VAL A 79 6.24 -13.97 -5.42
N ARG A 80 6.92 -12.96 -4.86
CA ARG A 80 8.37 -12.81 -5.01
C ARG A 80 9.15 -13.90 -4.28
N SER A 81 8.75 -14.33 -3.09
CA SER A 81 9.49 -15.36 -2.32
C SER A 81 9.47 -16.72 -3.00
N VAL A 82 8.37 -17.06 -3.68
CA VAL A 82 8.27 -18.29 -4.50
C VAL A 82 8.94 -18.17 -5.87
N GLY A 83 9.48 -17.00 -6.24
CA GLY A 83 10.20 -16.76 -7.49
C GLY A 83 9.31 -16.62 -8.74
N VAL A 84 7.99 -16.44 -8.57
CA VAL A 84 7.06 -16.25 -9.67
C VAL A 84 7.06 -14.77 -10.07
N TYR A 85 7.62 -14.44 -11.25
CA TYR A 85 7.70 -13.06 -11.76
C TYR A 85 8.17 -12.02 -10.72
N PRO A 86 9.39 -12.17 -10.17
CA PRO A 86 9.86 -11.37 -9.04
C PRO A 86 9.96 -9.88 -9.35
N GLU A 87 10.17 -9.48 -10.62
CA GLU A 87 10.16 -8.07 -11.01
C GLU A 87 8.75 -7.46 -10.86
N ILE A 88 7.73 -8.17 -11.35
CA ILE A 88 6.33 -7.71 -11.28
C ILE A 88 5.89 -7.55 -9.84
N ALA A 89 6.23 -8.52 -8.99
CA ALA A 89 5.97 -8.43 -7.56
C ALA A 89 6.63 -7.20 -6.91
N GLY A 90 7.86 -6.86 -7.34
CA GLY A 90 8.53 -5.62 -6.91
C GLY A 90 7.75 -4.36 -7.30
N TYR A 91 7.26 -4.30 -8.54
CA TYR A 91 6.48 -3.15 -9.01
C TYR A 91 5.15 -2.98 -8.26
N VAL A 92 4.46 -4.08 -7.97
CA VAL A 92 3.23 -4.11 -7.16
C VAL A 92 3.53 -3.59 -5.76
N ALA A 93 4.60 -4.05 -5.11
CA ALA A 93 4.97 -3.56 -3.79
C ALA A 93 5.30 -2.06 -3.77
N ILE A 94 5.97 -1.54 -4.80
CA ILE A 94 6.28 -0.12 -4.95
C ILE A 94 5.02 0.73 -5.16
N ALA A 95 4.12 0.29 -6.03
CA ALA A 95 2.85 0.96 -6.26
C ALA A 95 1.93 0.92 -5.02
N THR A 96 1.91 -0.21 -4.32
CA THR A 96 1.16 -0.37 -3.07
C THR A 96 1.69 0.60 -2.01
N LEU A 97 3.02 0.70 -1.83
CA LEU A 97 3.61 1.66 -0.91
C LEU A 97 3.21 3.11 -1.25
N ALA A 98 3.22 3.46 -2.53
CA ALA A 98 2.77 4.77 -2.98
C ALA A 98 1.31 5.04 -2.59
N LEU A 99 0.41 4.07 -2.81
CA LEU A 99 -1.00 4.20 -2.44
C LEU A 99 -1.20 4.32 -0.94
N VAL A 100 -0.48 3.54 -0.13
CA VAL A 100 -0.51 3.66 1.33
C VAL A 100 -0.14 5.08 1.75
N VAL A 101 0.97 5.62 1.22
CA VAL A 101 1.39 7.00 1.52
C VAL A 101 0.32 8.02 1.10
N VAL A 102 -0.26 7.89 -0.09
CA VAL A 102 -1.31 8.82 -0.55
C VAL A 102 -2.55 8.75 0.32
N VAL A 103 -2.98 7.55 0.71
CA VAL A 103 -4.16 7.34 1.57
C VAL A 103 -3.92 7.91 2.96
N GLU A 104 -2.75 7.70 3.52
CA GLU A 104 -2.41 8.27 4.82
C GLU A 104 -2.33 9.80 4.76
N LEU A 105 -1.82 10.38 3.68
CA LEU A 105 -1.82 11.82 3.49
C LEU A 105 -3.25 12.37 3.42
N ASP A 106 -4.13 11.79 2.62
CA ASP A 106 -5.54 12.22 2.49
C ASP A 106 -6.31 12.05 3.81
N ALA A 107 -6.02 10.99 4.59
CA ALA A 107 -6.72 10.69 5.83
C ALA A 107 -6.20 11.46 7.07
N PHE A 108 -4.90 11.74 7.15
CA PHE A 108 -4.24 12.30 8.35
C PHE A 108 -3.73 13.72 8.18
N THR A 109 -3.87 14.32 6.99
CA THR A 109 -3.53 15.71 6.75
C THR A 109 -4.75 16.50 6.29
N SER A 110 -4.65 17.83 6.29
CA SER A 110 -5.72 18.72 5.82
C SER A 110 -5.80 18.81 4.29
N VAL A 111 -5.15 17.89 3.55
CA VAL A 111 -5.13 17.90 2.09
C VAL A 111 -6.35 17.16 1.57
N GLU A 112 -7.29 17.89 0.96
CA GLU A 112 -8.44 17.27 0.30
C GLU A 112 -8.08 16.89 -1.15
N MET A 113 -8.04 15.60 -1.46
CA MET A 113 -7.77 15.12 -2.82
C MET A 113 -9.03 14.68 -3.54
N SER A 114 -9.26 15.20 -4.75
CA SER A 114 -10.24 14.57 -5.65
C SER A 114 -9.76 13.17 -6.04
N ARG A 115 -10.68 12.22 -6.26
CA ARG A 115 -10.34 10.83 -6.63
C ARG A 115 -9.31 10.72 -7.77
N ARG A 116 -9.55 11.45 -8.86
CA ARG A 116 -8.64 11.47 -10.03
C ARG A 116 -7.28 12.05 -9.68
N PHE A 117 -7.24 13.07 -8.82
CA PHE A 117 -5.99 13.65 -8.36
C PHE A 117 -5.23 12.65 -7.47
N ALA A 118 -5.90 11.94 -6.57
CA ALA A 118 -5.28 10.92 -5.72
C ALA A 118 -4.64 9.80 -6.56
N VAL A 119 -5.31 9.32 -7.62
CA VAL A 119 -4.73 8.33 -8.54
C VAL A 119 -3.51 8.89 -9.27
N GLY A 120 -3.62 10.10 -9.84
CA GLY A 120 -2.48 10.74 -10.52
C GLY A 120 -1.29 10.97 -9.58
N PHE A 121 -1.56 11.43 -8.36
CA PHE A 121 -0.56 11.64 -7.33
C PHE A 121 0.08 10.31 -6.88
N ALA A 122 -0.70 9.24 -6.73
CA ALA A 122 -0.18 7.91 -6.42
C ALA A 122 0.75 7.38 -7.53
N VAL A 123 0.43 7.60 -8.80
CA VAL A 123 1.29 7.23 -9.93
C VAL A 123 2.60 8.03 -9.92
N LEU A 124 2.54 9.34 -9.67
CA LEU A 124 3.74 10.18 -9.53
C LEU A 124 4.61 9.73 -8.35
N THR A 125 3.99 9.43 -7.21
CA THR A 125 4.67 8.88 -6.02
C THR A 125 5.27 7.51 -6.31
N THR A 126 4.58 6.66 -7.07
CA THR A 126 5.08 5.34 -7.53
C THR A 126 6.36 5.51 -8.35
N MET A 127 6.35 6.41 -9.34
CA MET A 127 7.54 6.70 -10.15
C MET A 127 8.69 7.27 -9.31
N ALA A 128 8.39 8.15 -8.35
CA ALA A 128 9.38 8.69 -7.44
C ALA A 128 10.02 7.59 -6.56
N ILE A 129 9.21 6.70 -5.99
CA ILE A 129 9.68 5.55 -5.21
C ILE A 129 10.49 4.59 -6.10
N GLN A 130 10.08 4.32 -7.34
CA GLN A 130 10.89 3.55 -8.28
C GLN A 130 12.26 4.20 -8.53
N GLY A 131 12.31 5.52 -8.63
CA GLY A 131 13.56 6.29 -8.70
C GLY A 131 14.46 6.03 -7.50
N LEU A 132 13.93 6.18 -6.29
CA LEU A 132 14.67 5.90 -5.05
C LEU A 132 15.10 4.44 -4.96
N TRP A 133 14.24 3.51 -5.37
CA TRP A 133 14.53 2.08 -5.41
C TRP A 133 15.68 1.77 -6.36
N THR A 134 15.70 2.39 -7.54
CA THR A 134 16.78 2.27 -8.52
C THR A 134 18.11 2.79 -7.96
N VAL A 135 18.08 3.92 -7.26
CA VAL A 135 19.27 4.47 -6.57
C VAL A 135 19.75 3.52 -5.47
N ALA A 136 18.84 2.94 -4.69
CA ALA A 136 19.17 1.98 -3.65
C ALA A 136 19.78 0.69 -4.23
N GLN A 137 19.24 0.19 -5.36
CA GLN A 137 19.82 -0.93 -6.10
C GLN A 137 21.24 -0.61 -6.59
N PHE A 138 21.46 0.59 -7.15
CA PHE A 138 22.78 1.02 -7.59
C PHE A 138 23.82 0.98 -6.46
N TYR A 139 23.49 1.54 -5.30
CA TYR A 139 24.40 1.52 -4.15
C TYR A 139 24.56 0.12 -3.54
N SER A 140 23.52 -0.72 -3.60
CA SER A 140 23.62 -2.13 -3.22
C SER A 140 24.59 -2.89 -4.12
N ASP A 141 24.51 -2.69 -5.44
CA ASP A 141 25.42 -3.32 -6.40
C ASP A 141 26.87 -2.85 -6.16
N MET A 142 27.05 -1.58 -5.81
CA MET A 142 28.38 -1.01 -5.51
C MET A 142 28.99 -1.47 -4.19
N TRP A 143 28.21 -1.51 -3.11
CA TRP A 143 28.73 -1.76 -1.75
C TRP A 143 28.55 -3.20 -1.25
N LEU A 144 27.49 -3.88 -1.68
CA LEU A 144 27.14 -5.23 -1.25
C LEU A 144 27.45 -6.28 -2.33
N GLY A 145 27.91 -5.85 -3.51
CA GLY A 145 28.26 -6.74 -4.63
C GLY A 145 27.05 -7.45 -5.23
N THR A 146 25.85 -6.89 -5.07
CA THR A 146 24.63 -7.42 -5.71
C THR A 146 24.67 -7.20 -7.22
N LYS A 147 23.72 -7.81 -7.94
CA LYS A 147 23.55 -7.67 -9.39
C LYS A 147 22.08 -7.40 -9.72
N LEU A 148 21.55 -6.35 -9.12
CA LEU A 148 20.14 -5.99 -9.24
C LEU A 148 19.87 -5.22 -10.53
N LEU A 149 20.78 -4.32 -10.92
CA LEU A 149 20.69 -3.59 -12.18
C LEU A 149 21.33 -4.38 -13.32
N ARG A 150 20.55 -4.62 -14.38
CA ARG A 150 20.95 -5.44 -15.54
C ARG A 150 21.44 -4.60 -16.71
N SER A 151 20.57 -3.78 -17.28
CA SER A 151 20.88 -2.90 -18.41
C SER A 151 20.09 -1.60 -18.36
N GLN A 152 20.57 -0.58 -19.08
CA GLN A 152 19.84 0.70 -19.19
C GLN A 152 18.47 0.50 -19.84
N THR A 153 18.37 -0.34 -20.86
CA THR A 153 17.10 -0.59 -21.57
C THR A 153 16.08 -1.29 -20.66
N GLU A 154 16.50 -2.29 -19.89
CA GLU A 154 15.61 -2.96 -18.94
C GLU A 154 15.15 -2.00 -17.84
N LEU A 155 16.06 -1.16 -17.32
CA LEU A 155 15.73 -0.12 -16.35
C LEU A 155 14.67 0.86 -16.90
N GLN A 156 14.79 1.29 -18.16
CA GLN A 156 13.74 2.14 -18.78
C GLN A 156 12.39 1.41 -18.84
N TRP A 157 12.39 0.11 -19.16
CA TRP A 157 11.17 -0.70 -19.16
C TRP A 157 10.60 -0.91 -17.76
N ASP A 158 11.43 -1.01 -16.71
CA ASP A 158 10.97 -1.07 -15.33
C ASP A 158 10.11 0.15 -14.98
N PHE A 159 10.53 1.35 -15.40
CA PHE A 159 9.74 2.58 -15.19
C PHE A 159 8.42 2.57 -15.96
N VAL A 160 8.39 2.03 -17.18
CA VAL A 160 7.15 1.90 -17.95
C VAL A 160 6.20 0.93 -17.25
N ILE A 161 6.70 -0.24 -16.85
CA ILE A 161 5.88 -1.30 -16.25
C ILE A 161 5.40 -0.87 -14.87
N VAL A 162 6.25 -0.31 -14.01
CA VAL A 162 5.82 0.16 -12.68
C VAL A 162 4.79 1.28 -12.77
N THR A 163 4.89 2.15 -13.78
CA THR A 163 3.89 3.20 -14.02
C THR A 163 2.56 2.58 -14.43
N ALA A 164 2.58 1.56 -15.31
CA ALA A 164 1.39 0.83 -15.70
C ALA A 164 0.77 0.08 -14.50
N VAL A 165 1.58 -0.55 -13.65
CA VAL A 165 1.12 -1.20 -12.41
C VAL A 165 0.50 -0.18 -11.47
N GLY A 166 1.13 0.97 -11.25
CA GLY A 166 0.59 2.05 -10.41
C GLY A 166 -0.75 2.60 -10.93
N LEU A 167 -0.90 2.73 -12.25
CA LEU A 167 -2.19 3.10 -12.86
C LEU A 167 -3.27 2.04 -12.62
N VAL A 168 -2.92 0.76 -12.76
CA VAL A 168 -3.85 -0.36 -12.53
C VAL A 168 -4.26 -0.44 -11.06
N GLU A 169 -3.31 -0.42 -10.13
CA GLU A 169 -3.61 -0.45 -8.70
C GLU A 169 -4.40 0.77 -8.25
N GLY A 170 -3.99 1.98 -8.67
CA GLY A 170 -4.71 3.21 -8.37
C GLY A 170 -6.14 3.19 -8.87
N GLY A 171 -6.37 2.68 -10.08
CA GLY A 171 -7.72 2.52 -10.63
C GLY A 171 -8.55 1.43 -9.93
N ILE A 172 -7.95 0.31 -9.54
CA ILE A 172 -8.62 -0.72 -8.71
C ILE A 172 -9.05 -0.11 -7.38
N PHE A 173 -8.16 0.66 -6.76
CA PHE A 173 -8.38 1.27 -5.47
C PHE A 173 -9.41 2.40 -5.50
N GLU A 174 -9.41 3.22 -6.56
CA GLU A 174 -10.47 4.22 -6.81
C GLU A 174 -11.85 3.53 -6.86
N ARG A 175 -11.96 2.43 -7.61
CA ARG A 175 -13.23 1.66 -7.69
C ARG A 175 -13.61 0.98 -6.38
N TYR A 176 -12.63 0.57 -5.58
CA TYR A 176 -12.89 0.03 -4.25
C TYR A 176 -13.58 1.08 -3.37
N PHE A 177 -13.07 2.31 -3.33
CA PHE A 177 -13.72 3.39 -2.58
C PHE A 177 -15.10 3.76 -3.11
N GLU A 178 -15.32 3.74 -4.43
CA GLU A 178 -16.66 3.97 -5.00
C GLU A 178 -17.70 2.96 -4.51
N ARG A 179 -17.30 1.69 -4.33
CA ARG A 179 -18.22 0.61 -3.93
C ARG A 179 -18.43 0.49 -2.43
N PHE A 180 -17.44 0.88 -1.62
CA PHE A 180 -17.48 0.70 -0.17
C PHE A 180 -17.69 2.00 0.62
N SER A 181 -17.87 3.16 -0.04
CA SER A 181 -18.41 4.40 0.54
C SER A 181 -19.93 4.68 0.35
N PRO A 182 -20.86 3.70 0.46
CA PRO A 182 -22.27 4.01 0.67
C PRO A 182 -22.76 3.51 2.04
N ALA A 183 -22.52 4.26 3.12
CA ALA A 183 -23.13 3.99 4.43
C ALA A 183 -23.27 5.25 5.31
N GLY A 184 -23.68 6.37 4.70
CA GLY A 184 -24.07 7.59 5.44
C GLY A 184 -25.24 8.36 4.82
N ALA A 185 -25.52 8.14 3.53
CA ALA A 185 -26.59 8.87 2.83
C ALA A 185 -27.99 8.24 2.95
N ALA A 186 -28.09 6.98 3.39
CA ALA A 186 -29.39 6.29 3.47
C ALA A 186 -30.16 6.64 4.76
N GLU A 187 -29.47 6.91 5.87
CA GLU A 187 -30.10 7.18 7.18
C GLU A 187 -30.73 8.58 7.27
N GLN A 188 -30.16 9.58 6.58
CA GLN A 188 -30.75 10.94 6.53
C GLN A 188 -32.08 11.01 5.76
N SER A 189 -32.34 10.07 4.85
CA SER A 189 -33.57 10.06 4.04
C SER A 189 -34.78 9.43 4.73
N VAL A 190 -34.53 8.68 5.82
CA VAL A 190 -35.55 8.05 6.66
C VAL A 190 -35.96 9.01 7.77
N ASP A 191 -35.02 9.72 8.37
CA ASP A 191 -35.29 10.67 9.47
C ASP A 191 -36.09 11.90 8.98
N ALA A 192 -35.84 12.37 7.74
CA ALA A 192 -36.59 13.47 7.12
C ALA A 192 -38.02 13.09 6.67
N ARG A 193 -38.37 11.80 6.66
CA ARG A 193 -39.72 11.30 6.29
C ARG A 193 -40.55 10.83 7.49
N GLY A 194 -39.95 10.76 8.68
CA GLY A 194 -40.63 10.39 9.92
C GLY A 194 -41.20 11.57 10.71
N SER A 195 -40.94 12.81 10.28
CA SER A 195 -41.29 14.04 11.02
C SER A 195 -42.39 14.89 10.36
N SER A 196 -43.27 14.29 9.55
CA SER A 196 -44.40 14.97 8.89
C SER A 196 -45.71 14.28 9.18
#